data_AF-A0A3B0SKK0-F1
#
_entry.id   AF-A0A3B0SKK0-F1
#
_cell.length_a   1.000
_cell.length_b   1.000
_cell.length_c   1.000
_cell.angle_alpha   90.00
_cell.angle_beta   90.00
_cell.angle_gamma   90.00
#
_symmetry.space_group_name_H-M   'P 1'
#
loop_
_entity.id
_entity.type
_entity.pdbx_description
1 polymer ?
#
loop_
_entity_poly.entity_id
_entity_poly.type
_entity_poly.pdbx_seq_one_letter_code
_entity_poly.pdbx_strand_id
1 'polypeptide(L)'
;FVATFVFDLLDEGYASRILDEALRLLTSDGLVCIVSLTDGTTPMSRVVAGGWRSIWRSAPRLVGGCRPVDMATMLTDRWKPVHHRVITSWAVPSEILVARPLN
;
A
#
# COMPACT_ATOMS: atom_id res chain seq x y z
N PHE A 1 -13.42 5.35 -0.88
CA PHE A 1 -12.90 4.14 -1.54
C PHE A 1 -12.11 3.33 -0.53
N VAL A 2 -12.37 2.03 -0.41
CA VAL A 2 -11.68 1.16 0.55
C VAL A 2 -11.05 0.01 -0.21
N ALA A 3 -9.76 -0.25 0.03
CA ALA A 3 -9.04 -1.38 -0.56
C ALA A 3 -8.12 -2.02 0.48
N THR A 4 -8.32 -3.30 0.77
CA THR A 4 -7.54 -4.03 1.79
C THR A 4 -6.81 -5.19 1.15
N PHE A 5 -5.48 -5.17 1.19
CA PHE A 5 -4.59 -6.17 0.58
C PHE A 5 -4.88 -6.38 -0.92
N VAL A 6 -5.13 -5.27 -1.61
CA VAL A 6 -5.33 -5.24 -3.06
C VAL A 6 -4.11 -4.64 -3.74
N PHE A 7 -3.59 -3.52 -3.23
CA PHE A 7 -2.51 -2.76 -3.88
C PHE A 7 -1.18 -3.51 -3.88
N ASP A 8 -0.97 -4.41 -2.93
CA ASP A 8 0.19 -5.31 -2.88
C ASP A 8 0.17 -6.40 -3.97
N LEU A 9 -0.95 -6.62 -4.66
CA LEU A 9 -1.09 -7.52 -5.81
C LEU A 9 -0.96 -6.79 -7.15
N LEU A 10 -1.09 -5.47 -7.17
CA LEU A 10 -1.12 -4.68 -8.39
C LEU A 10 0.28 -4.28 -8.86
N ASP A 11 0.41 -4.11 -10.18
CA ASP A 11 1.53 -3.34 -10.70
C ASP A 11 1.39 -1.87 -10.27
N GLU A 12 2.53 -1.20 -10.07
CA GLU A 12 2.56 0.20 -9.59
C GLU A 12 1.77 1.14 -10.51
N GLY A 13 1.89 0.99 -11.83
CA GLY A 13 1.22 1.87 -12.79
C GLY A 13 -0.30 1.72 -12.77
N TYR A 14 -0.82 0.51 -12.60
CA TYR A 14 -2.25 0.26 -12.45
C TYR A 14 -2.77 0.72 -11.09
N ALA A 15 -2.02 0.49 -10.00
CA ALA A 15 -2.35 1.02 -8.68
C ALA A 15 -2.49 2.56 -8.70
N SER A 16 -1.55 3.27 -9.33
CA SER A 16 -1.65 4.73 -9.52
C SER A 16 -2.88 5.13 -10.34
N ARG A 17 -3.20 4.40 -11.41
CA ARG A 17 -4.42 4.67 -12.20
C ARG A 17 -5.71 4.48 -11.40
N ILE A 18 -5.77 3.48 -10.51
CA ILE A 18 -6.91 3.31 -9.59
C ILE A 18 -7.03 4.50 -8.64
N LEU A 19 -5.91 4.99 -8.11
CA LEU A 19 -5.90 6.16 -7.24
C LEU A 19 -6.37 7.41 -8.00
N ASP A 20 -5.91 7.62 -9.23
CA ASP A 20 -6.34 8.74 -10.06
C ASP A 20 -7.84 8.71 -10.35
N GLU A 21 -8.38 7.52 -10.60
CA GLU A 21 -9.82 7.35 -10.79
C GLU A 21 -10.60 7.53 -9.48
N ALA A 22 -10.06 7.07 -8.35
CA ALA A 22 -10.62 7.34 -7.04
C ALA A 22 -10.65 8.86 -6.75
N LEU A 23 -9.59 9.58 -7.09
CA LEU A 23 -9.52 11.04 -6.95
C LEU A 23 -10.62 11.72 -7.78
N ARG A 24 -10.85 11.26 -9.02
CA ARG A 24 -11.89 11.79 -9.92
C ARG A 24 -13.30 11.55 -9.41
N LEU A 25 -13.53 10.43 -8.72
CA LEU A 25 -14.87 9.99 -8.28
C LEU A 25 -15.23 10.43 -6.87
N LEU A 26 -14.25 10.69 -6.00
CA LEU A 26 -14.50 11.12 -4.63
C LEU A 26 -15.00 12.57 -4.58
N THR A 27 -15.90 12.83 -3.64
CA THR A 27 -16.27 14.21 -3.27
C THR A 27 -15.12 14.88 -2.52
N SER A 28 -15.21 16.20 -2.32
CA SER A 28 -14.21 16.99 -1.57
C SER A 28 -13.95 16.47 -0.15
N ASP A 29 -14.94 15.83 0.45
CA ASP A 29 -14.86 15.23 1.80
C ASP A 29 -14.66 13.70 1.75
N GLY A 30 -14.49 13.14 0.56
CA GLY A 30 -14.29 11.72 0.34
C GLY A 30 -12.94 11.24 0.87
N LEU A 31 -12.90 9.99 1.30
CA LEU A 31 -11.69 9.34 1.80
C LEU A 31 -11.29 8.14 0.95
N VAL A 32 -9.99 7.98 0.78
CA VAL A 32 -9.35 6.73 0.35
C VAL A 32 -8.82 6.04 1.61
N CYS A 33 -9.11 4.76 1.80
CA CYS A 33 -8.62 3.95 2.91
C CYS A 33 -7.97 2.69 2.34
N ILE A 34 -6.64 2.58 2.47
CA ILE A 34 -5.87 1.49 1.89
C ILE A 34 -5.12 0.76 2.99
N VAL A 35 -5.19 -0.57 2.94
CA VAL A 35 -4.34 -1.46 3.72
C VAL A 35 -3.53 -2.31 2.76
N SER A 36 -2.22 -2.42 2.96
CA SER A 36 -1.35 -3.29 2.13
C SER A 36 -0.11 -3.72 2.90
N LEU A 37 0.55 -4.77 2.41
CA LEU A 37 1.91 -5.10 2.84
C LEU A 37 2.84 -3.91 2.58
N THR A 38 3.72 -3.60 3.53
CA THR A 38 4.64 -2.46 3.42
C THR A 38 6.07 -2.86 3.78
N ASP A 39 7.00 -1.92 3.67
CA ASP A 39 8.32 -2.10 4.23
C ASP A 39 8.29 -2.03 5.78
N GLY A 40 9.09 -2.88 6.41
CA GLY A 40 9.12 -2.98 7.87
C GLY A 40 9.63 -1.71 8.56
N THR A 41 9.03 -1.36 9.70
CA THR A 41 9.54 -0.28 10.57
C THR A 41 10.57 -0.76 11.59
N THR A 42 10.68 -2.07 11.83
CA THR A 42 11.67 -2.68 12.75
C THR A 42 12.68 -3.53 11.97
N PRO A 43 13.87 -3.81 12.51
CA PRO A 43 14.87 -4.64 11.81
C PRO A 43 14.30 -6.01 11.40
N MET A 44 13.55 -6.66 12.29
CA MET A 44 12.94 -7.96 12.01
C MET A 44 11.91 -7.88 10.89
N SER A 45 11.01 -6.90 10.91
CA SER A 45 10.01 -6.76 9.83
C SER A 45 10.63 -6.34 8.50
N ARG A 46 11.74 -5.60 8.51
CA ARG A 46 12.51 -5.29 7.29
C ARG A 46 13.14 -6.53 6.68
N VAL A 47 13.69 -7.44 7.49
CA VAL A 47 14.23 -8.71 7.01
C VAL A 47 13.11 -9.56 6.39
N VAL A 48 11.96 -9.66 7.06
CA VAL A 48 10.80 -10.39 6.52
C VAL A 48 10.31 -9.77 5.22
N ALA A 49 10.09 -8.45 5.17
CA ALA A 49 9.65 -7.75 3.95
C ALA A 49 10.68 -7.90 2.80
N GLY A 50 11.98 -7.78 3.09
CA GLY A 50 13.04 -7.96 2.10
C GLY A 50 13.14 -9.39 1.56
N GLY A 51 12.97 -10.39 2.44
CA GLY A 51 12.85 -11.80 2.05
C GLY A 51 11.63 -12.05 1.17
N TRP A 52 10.48 -11.51 1.58
CA TRP A 52 9.23 -11.57 0.83
C TRP A 52 9.36 -10.98 -0.57
N ARG A 53 9.93 -9.78 -0.69
CA ARG A 53 10.20 -9.11 -1.98
C ARG A 53 11.18 -9.90 -2.85
N SER A 54 12.14 -10.59 -2.23
CA SER A 54 13.10 -11.43 -2.96
C SER A 54 12.45 -12.70 -3.51
N ILE A 55 11.60 -13.37 -2.72
CA ILE A 55 10.79 -14.50 -3.20
C ILE A 55 9.85 -14.04 -4.30
N TRP A 56 9.16 -12.92 -4.10
CA TRP A 56 8.24 -12.35 -5.08
C TRP A 56 8.91 -12.09 -6.44
N ARG A 57 10.12 -11.50 -6.47
CA ARG A 57 10.84 -11.23 -7.74
C ARG A 57 11.17 -12.49 -8.55
N SER A 58 11.45 -13.60 -7.87
CA SER A 58 11.87 -14.84 -8.54
C SER A 58 10.70 -15.80 -8.79
N ALA A 59 9.72 -15.84 -7.89
CA ALA A 59 8.60 -16.76 -7.92
C ALA A 59 7.36 -16.14 -7.24
N PRO A 60 6.67 -15.16 -7.89
CA PRO A 60 5.53 -14.45 -7.31
C PRO A 60 4.45 -15.38 -6.76
N ARG A 61 4.23 -16.53 -7.42
CA ARG A 61 3.21 -17.52 -7.02
C ARG A 61 3.43 -18.12 -5.62
N LEU A 62 4.67 -18.18 -5.13
CA LEU A 62 4.97 -18.72 -3.79
C LEU A 62 4.48 -17.83 -2.66
N VAL A 63 4.25 -16.55 -2.94
CA VAL A 63 3.71 -15.57 -1.99
C VAL A 63 2.30 -15.13 -2.38
N GLY A 64 1.60 -15.91 -3.20
CA GLY A 64 0.27 -15.55 -3.70
C GLY A 64 0.24 -14.34 -4.65
N GLY A 65 1.41 -13.89 -5.12
CA GLY A 65 1.57 -12.74 -6.01
C GLY A 65 1.75 -11.40 -5.28
N CYS A 66 1.62 -11.35 -3.95
CA CYS A 66 1.69 -10.09 -3.21
C CYS A 66 3.13 -9.66 -2.89
N ARG A 67 3.33 -8.35 -2.74
CA ARG A 67 4.61 -7.74 -2.38
C ARG A 67 4.44 -6.60 -1.38
N PRO A 68 5.46 -6.35 -0.53
CA PRO A 68 5.58 -5.08 0.17
C PRO A 68 5.61 -3.90 -0.81
N VAL A 69 4.67 -2.96 -0.65
CA VAL A 69 4.57 -1.72 -1.44
C VAL A 69 4.91 -0.51 -0.60
N ASP A 70 5.42 0.53 -1.25
CA ASP A 70 5.62 1.84 -0.63
C ASP A 70 4.41 2.72 -0.93
N MET A 71 3.47 2.77 0.01
CA MET A 71 2.23 3.54 -0.16
C MET A 71 2.47 5.05 -0.22
N ALA A 72 3.56 5.54 0.39
CA ALA A 72 3.93 6.95 0.33
C ALA A 72 4.34 7.35 -1.10
N THR A 73 4.99 6.47 -1.85
CA THR A 73 5.28 6.72 -3.27
C THR A 73 4.05 6.60 -4.18
N MET A 74 3.07 5.77 -3.80
CA MET A 74 1.84 5.58 -4.58
C MET A 74 0.88 6.77 -4.45
N LEU A 75 0.80 7.40 -3.28
CA LEU A 75 0.04 8.63 -3.11
C LEU A 75 0.81 9.81 -3.70
N THR A 76 0.25 10.42 -4.75
CA THR A 76 0.79 11.67 -5.30
C THR A 76 0.57 12.84 -4.35
N ASP A 77 1.15 13.99 -4.68
CA ASP A 77 0.93 15.31 -4.05
C ASP A 77 -0.53 15.81 -4.07
N ARG A 78 -1.45 15.06 -4.70
CA ARG A 78 -2.89 15.34 -4.75
C ARG A 78 -3.67 14.72 -3.58
N TRP A 79 -2.98 14.03 -2.67
CA TRP A 79 -3.57 13.40 -1.50
C TRP A 79 -3.02 13.99 -0.22
N LYS A 80 -3.90 14.26 0.74
CA LYS A 80 -3.53 14.63 2.11
C LYS A 80 -3.75 13.46 3.06
N PRO A 81 -2.70 12.87 3.65
CA PRO A 81 -2.86 11.87 4.69
C PRO A 81 -3.65 12.41 5.89
N VAL A 82 -4.62 11.64 6.35
CA VAL A 82 -5.45 11.89 7.55
C VAL A 82 -5.13 10.87 8.63
N HIS A 83 -4.82 9.64 8.24
CA HIS A 83 -4.33 8.60 9.12
C HIS A 83 -3.24 7.80 8.42
N HIS A 84 -2.16 7.52 9.12
CA HIS A 84 -1.09 6.65 8.63
C HIS A 84 -0.56 5.83 9.80
N ARG A 85 -0.60 4.50 9.68
CA ARG A 85 -0.09 3.59 10.70
C ARG A 85 0.47 2.32 10.08
N VAL A 86 1.63 1.88 10.57
CA VAL A 86 2.15 0.54 10.30
C VAL A 86 1.84 -0.36 11.49
N ILE A 87 1.25 -1.52 11.22
CA ILE A 87 1.01 -2.59 12.18
C ILE A 87 1.89 -3.77 11.75
N THR A 88 2.61 -4.36 12.70
CA THR A 88 3.41 -5.56 12.43
C THR A 88 2.87 -6.71 13.28
N SER A 89 2.46 -7.79 12.63
CA SER A 89 2.01 -9.03 13.29
C SER A 89 2.83 -10.18 12.77
N TRP A 90 3.38 -11.02 13.66
CA TRP A 90 4.29 -12.11 13.28
C TRP A 90 5.43 -11.67 12.35
N ALA A 91 5.99 -10.47 12.62
CA ALA A 91 7.00 -9.81 11.80
C ALA A 91 6.58 -9.45 10.36
N VAL A 92 5.31 -9.65 9.97
CA VAL A 92 4.75 -9.20 8.69
C VAL A 92 4.21 -7.78 8.88
N PRO A 93 4.81 -6.76 8.23
CA PRO A 93 4.35 -5.39 8.31
C PRO A 93 3.21 -5.11 7.33
N SER A 94 2.17 -4.42 7.81
CA SER A 94 1.06 -3.91 7.02
C SER A 94 0.85 -2.44 7.33
N GLU A 95 0.68 -1.64 6.28
CA GLU A 95 0.44 -0.20 6.38
C GLU A 95 -1.04 0.09 6.17
N ILE A 96 -1.57 0.98 6.99
CA ILE A 96 -2.90 1.55 6.90
C ILE A 96 -2.72 3.01 6.56
N LEU A 97 -3.30 3.43 5.44
CA LEU A 97 -3.24 4.79 4.96
C LEU A 97 -4.65 5.28 4.61
N VAL A 98 -5.08 6.33 5.31
CA VAL A 98 -6.30 7.07 5.00
C VAL A 98 -5.91 8.45 4.53
N ALA A 99 -6.38 8.84 3.35
CA ALA A 99 -6.11 10.15 2.79
C ALA A 99 -7.38 10.76 2.17
N ARG A 100 -7.38 12.08 2.06
CA ARG A 100 -8.41 12.86 1.36
C ARG A 100 -7.82 13.56 0.14
N PRO A 101 -8.62 13.86 -0.89
CA PRO A 101 -8.18 14.72 -1.99
C PRO A 101 -7.66 16.08 -1.47
N LEU A 102 -6.58 16.58 -2.10
CA LEU A 102 -6.17 17.98 -2.05
C LEU A 102 -6.86 18.68 -3.22
N ASN A 103 -7.80 19.56 -2.90
CA ASN A 103 -8.47 20.43 -3.86
C ASN A 103 -7.50 21.48 -4.41
#